data_AF-A0A359AUA6-F1
#
_entry.id   AF-A0A359AUA6-F1
#
_cell.length_a   1.000
_cell.length_b   1.000
_cell.length_c   1.000
_cell.angle_alpha   90.00
_cell.angle_beta   90.00
_cell.angle_gamma   90.00
#
_symmetry.space_group_name_H-M   'P 1'
#
loop_
_entity.id
_entity.type
_entity.pdbx_description
1 polymer ?
#
loop_
_entity_poly.entity_id
_entity_poly.type
_entity_poly.pdbx_seq_one_letter_code
_entity_poly.pdbx_strand_id
1 'polypeptide(L)'
;MTRNYFCLFFLLFAVLAEASSSPAYARLQNDTLYIGNNYIERIFIWNGGNLITAGLKDKASGREWASIADKPDFVIPKQTTMATDGKWDIQQVTLPNSPKHTQVKVEYSLGGLSIKKIYRIYDDSPALACDIYLKGKPDAQWEVQEPTLTQMNHAGYWNTLKNKNDLPILDRLAFPGKHWDITAVEFFDA
;
A
#
# COMPACT_ATOMS: atom_id res chain seq x y z
N MET A 1 -71.80 21.21 26.08
CA MET A 1 -70.97 20.23 25.32
C MET A 1 -69.96 21.00 24.48
N THR A 2 -68.75 21.21 25.00
CA THR A 2 -67.64 21.85 24.30
C THR A 2 -66.58 20.78 24.05
N ARG A 3 -66.34 20.45 22.78
CA ARG A 3 -65.39 19.41 22.37
C ARG A 3 -64.05 20.07 22.04
N ASN A 4 -63.11 19.97 22.97
CA ASN A 4 -61.72 20.39 22.79
C ASN A 4 -61.04 19.45 21.78
N TYR A 5 -60.54 19.99 20.67
CA TYR A 5 -59.64 19.27 19.78
C TYR A 5 -58.20 19.57 20.21
N PHE A 6 -57.55 18.58 20.81
CA PHE A 6 -56.15 18.61 21.18
C PHE A 6 -55.34 18.15 19.96
N CYS A 7 -54.76 19.08 19.21
CA CYS A 7 -53.84 18.77 18.11
C CYS A 7 -52.45 18.44 18.70
N LEU A 8 -52.12 17.15 18.77
CA LEU A 8 -50.76 16.67 19.06
C LEU A 8 -49.90 16.85 17.81
N PHE A 9 -48.95 17.79 17.86
CA PHE A 9 -47.94 17.98 16.82
C PHE A 9 -46.71 17.12 17.18
N PHE A 10 -46.59 15.95 16.55
CA PHE A 10 -45.44 15.06 16.74
C PHE A 10 -44.30 15.52 15.82
N LEU A 11 -43.33 16.27 16.36
CA LEU A 11 -42.09 16.62 15.65
C LEU A 11 -41.19 15.37 15.60
N LEU A 12 -41.17 14.71 14.44
CA LEU A 12 -40.24 13.64 14.13
C LEU A 12 -38.86 14.26 13.84
N PHE A 13 -37.99 14.36 14.85
CA PHE A 13 -36.58 14.67 14.62
C PHE A 13 -35.92 13.44 13.97
N ALA A 14 -35.79 13.47 12.65
CA ALA A 14 -34.88 12.57 11.95
C ALA A 14 -33.46 12.99 12.29
N VAL A 15 -32.81 12.23 13.19
CA VAL A 15 -31.35 12.30 13.34
C VAL A 15 -30.77 11.76 12.04
N LEU A 16 -30.29 12.66 11.19
CA LEU A 16 -29.40 12.29 10.09
C LEU A 16 -28.10 11.82 10.74
N ALA A 17 -27.97 10.51 10.96
CA ALA A 17 -26.66 9.92 11.13
C ALA A 17 -25.95 10.09 9.79
N GLU A 18 -25.02 11.04 9.71
CA GLU A 18 -24.07 11.09 8.59
C GLU A 18 -23.21 9.83 8.67
N ALA A 19 -23.65 8.77 7.99
CA ALA A 19 -22.76 7.72 7.56
C ALA A 19 -21.87 8.35 6.48
N SER A 20 -20.85 9.11 6.90
CA SER A 20 -19.75 9.48 6.03
C SER A 20 -19.06 8.18 5.62
N SER A 21 -19.47 7.63 4.49
CA SER A 21 -18.74 6.55 3.83
C SER A 21 -17.41 7.13 3.43
N SER A 22 -16.33 6.67 4.06
CA SER A 22 -14.96 7.03 3.69
C SER A 22 -14.81 6.87 2.16
N PRO A 23 -14.38 7.90 1.42
CA PRO A 23 -14.07 7.77 -0.01
C PRO A 23 -12.87 6.85 -0.26
N ALA A 24 -12.09 6.49 0.76
CA ALA A 24 -11.09 5.46 0.63
C ALA A 24 -11.73 4.06 0.44
N TYR A 25 -11.15 3.27 -0.46
CA TYR A 25 -11.68 1.96 -0.82
C TYR A 25 -10.56 0.98 -1.17
N ALA A 26 -10.92 -0.30 -1.12
CA ALA A 26 -10.22 -1.35 -1.83
C ALA A 26 -11.18 -2.40 -2.36
N ARG A 27 -10.81 -3.00 -3.49
CA ARG A 27 -11.58 -4.08 -4.12
C ARG A 27 -10.64 -5.00 -4.88
N LEU A 28 -10.84 -6.30 -4.72
CA LEU A 28 -10.19 -7.34 -5.52
C LEU A 28 -11.18 -7.84 -6.56
N GLN A 29 -10.83 -7.74 -7.84
CA GLN A 29 -11.67 -8.17 -8.96
C GLN A 29 -10.77 -8.84 -10.00
N ASN A 30 -11.07 -10.10 -10.35
CA ASN A 30 -10.35 -10.86 -11.38
C ASN A 30 -8.82 -10.78 -11.24
N ASP A 31 -8.30 -11.14 -10.06
CA ASP A 31 -6.87 -11.06 -9.70
C ASP A 31 -6.25 -9.65 -9.70
N THR A 32 -7.07 -8.61 -9.75
CA THR A 32 -6.60 -7.21 -9.71
C THR A 32 -7.12 -6.51 -8.46
N LEU A 33 -6.20 -6.08 -7.60
CA LEU A 33 -6.49 -5.32 -6.39
C LEU A 33 -6.36 -3.82 -6.69
N TYR A 34 -7.40 -3.08 -6.36
CA TYR A 34 -7.45 -1.63 -6.50
C TYR A 34 -7.50 -1.03 -5.11
N ILE A 35 -6.61 -0.09 -4.81
CA ILE A 35 -6.56 0.63 -3.54
C ILE A 35 -6.50 2.12 -3.85
N GLY A 36 -7.40 2.92 -3.26
CA GLY A 36 -7.43 4.35 -3.55
C GLY A 36 -8.43 5.14 -2.73
N ASN A 37 -8.54 6.43 -3.06
CA ASN A 37 -9.54 7.37 -2.56
C ASN A 37 -9.96 8.31 -3.71
N ASN A 38 -10.49 9.50 -3.40
CA ASN A 38 -10.89 10.48 -4.43
C ASN A 38 -9.72 11.10 -5.21
N TYR A 39 -8.48 11.01 -4.72
CA TYR A 39 -7.30 11.68 -5.27
C TYR A 39 -6.32 10.73 -5.96
N ILE A 40 -6.19 9.50 -5.48
CA ILE A 40 -5.21 8.53 -5.97
C ILE A 40 -5.82 7.12 -6.04
N GLU A 41 -5.40 6.33 -7.02
CA GLU A 41 -5.65 4.87 -7.05
C GLU A 41 -4.38 4.17 -7.54
N ARG A 42 -3.90 3.19 -6.77
CA ARG A 42 -2.87 2.26 -7.21
C ARG A 42 -3.53 0.92 -7.54
N ILE A 43 -3.16 0.37 -8.68
CA ILE A 43 -3.72 -0.85 -9.26
C ILE A 43 -2.63 -1.92 -9.20
N PHE A 44 -2.97 -3.07 -8.66
CA PHE A 44 -2.06 -4.19 -8.47
C PHE A 44 -2.60 -5.47 -9.10
N ILE A 45 -1.74 -6.24 -9.77
CA ILE A 45 -2.00 -7.67 -9.96
C ILE A 45 -1.76 -8.36 -8.63
N TRP A 46 -2.70 -9.21 -8.21
CA TRP A 46 -2.73 -9.84 -6.91
C TRP A 46 -1.61 -10.86 -6.74
N ASN A 47 -1.39 -11.73 -7.74
CA ASN A 47 -0.24 -12.64 -7.80
C ASN A 47 -0.02 -13.42 -6.47
N GLY A 48 -1.08 -14.05 -5.97
CA GLY A 48 -1.04 -14.82 -4.72
C GLY A 48 -0.80 -13.98 -3.46
N GLY A 49 -0.98 -12.65 -3.53
CA GLY A 49 -0.73 -11.67 -2.48
C GLY A 49 0.60 -10.92 -2.62
N ASN A 50 1.56 -11.43 -3.40
CA ASN A 50 2.79 -10.70 -3.70
C ASN A 50 2.56 -9.74 -4.88
N LEU A 51 2.00 -8.58 -4.53
CA LEU A 51 1.47 -7.60 -5.46
C LEU A 51 2.48 -7.15 -6.51
N ILE A 52 2.01 -6.99 -7.75
CA ILE A 52 2.74 -6.35 -8.85
C ILE A 52 1.98 -5.06 -9.18
N THR A 53 2.63 -3.90 -9.09
CA THR A 53 1.99 -2.66 -9.53
C THR A 53 1.73 -2.71 -11.04
N ALA A 54 0.45 -2.63 -11.41
CA ALA A 54 -0.03 -2.54 -12.79
C ALA A 54 -0.25 -1.09 -13.23
N GLY A 55 -0.60 -0.19 -12.32
CA GLY A 55 -0.79 1.21 -12.65
C GLY A 55 -1.02 2.13 -11.47
N LEU A 56 -0.98 3.43 -11.74
CA LEU A 56 -1.25 4.50 -10.81
C LEU A 56 -2.11 5.57 -11.48
N LYS A 57 -3.12 6.06 -10.79
CA LYS A 57 -3.98 7.15 -11.24
C LYS A 57 -3.87 8.31 -10.27
N ASP A 58 -3.52 9.48 -10.79
CA ASP A 58 -3.76 10.77 -10.14
C ASP A 58 -5.11 11.28 -10.63
N LYS A 59 -6.10 11.21 -9.74
CA LYS A 59 -7.49 11.55 -10.05
C LYS A 59 -7.74 13.05 -10.03
N ALA A 60 -6.87 13.83 -9.38
CA ALA A 60 -6.99 15.28 -9.38
C ALA A 60 -6.62 15.85 -10.76
N SER A 61 -5.55 15.32 -11.39
CA SER A 61 -5.15 15.72 -12.75
C SER A 61 -5.74 14.85 -13.87
N GLY A 62 -6.32 13.70 -13.53
CA GLY A 62 -6.79 12.69 -14.49
C GLY A 62 -5.67 11.92 -15.17
N ARG A 63 -4.42 12.05 -14.70
CA ARG A 63 -3.27 11.34 -15.26
C ARG A 63 -3.26 9.89 -14.80
N GLU A 64 -2.93 9.00 -15.74
CA GLU A 64 -2.77 7.58 -15.47
C GLU A 64 -1.43 7.09 -16.01
N TRP A 65 -0.74 6.30 -15.21
CA TRP A 65 0.50 5.65 -15.58
C TRP A 65 0.30 4.14 -15.53
N ALA A 66 0.48 3.47 -16.66
CA ALA A 66 0.63 2.02 -16.70
C ALA A 66 2.06 1.64 -16.31
N SER A 67 2.18 0.66 -15.43
CA SER A 67 3.48 0.09 -15.05
C SER A 67 4.02 -0.81 -16.16
N ILE A 68 5.34 -0.83 -16.31
CA ILE A 68 6.08 -1.75 -17.18
C ILE A 68 6.72 -2.90 -16.38
N ALA A 69 6.44 -3.00 -15.06
CA ALA A 69 6.95 -4.10 -14.24
C ALA A 69 6.29 -5.43 -14.60
N ASP A 70 7.10 -6.46 -14.74
CA ASP A 70 6.71 -7.88 -14.87
C ASP A 70 7.06 -8.70 -13.61
N LYS A 71 7.64 -8.05 -12.59
CA LYS A 71 8.02 -8.67 -11.31
C LYS A 71 7.26 -8.02 -10.14
N PRO A 72 7.07 -8.76 -9.04
CA PRO A 72 6.45 -8.22 -7.84
C PRO A 72 7.17 -7.00 -7.27
N ASP A 73 6.39 -6.20 -6.54
CA ASP A 73 6.86 -5.02 -5.86
C ASP A 73 7.77 -5.38 -4.68
N PHE A 74 7.55 -6.55 -4.07
CA PHE A 74 8.42 -7.11 -3.04
C PHE A 74 9.25 -8.28 -3.59
N VAL A 75 10.57 -8.16 -3.50
CA VAL A 75 11.53 -9.17 -3.98
C VAL A 75 12.58 -9.45 -2.92
N ILE A 76 12.74 -10.72 -2.59
CA ILE A 76 13.93 -11.24 -1.91
C ILE A 76 14.83 -11.89 -2.97
N PRO A 77 16.09 -11.48 -3.11
CA PRO A 77 17.05 -12.07 -4.03
C PRO A 77 17.13 -13.59 -3.89
N LYS A 78 17.23 -14.26 -5.05
CA LYS A 78 17.34 -15.73 -5.17
C LYS A 78 16.14 -16.52 -4.62
N GLN A 79 15.12 -15.85 -4.06
CA GLN A 79 13.85 -16.49 -3.70
C GLN A 79 13.05 -16.75 -4.98
N THR A 80 12.83 -18.03 -5.30
CA THR A 80 12.10 -18.46 -6.52
C THR A 80 10.71 -19.02 -6.22
N THR A 81 10.41 -19.28 -4.95
CA THR A 81 9.10 -19.77 -4.52
C THR A 81 8.02 -18.75 -4.85
N MET A 82 6.90 -19.20 -5.42
CA MET A 82 5.73 -18.36 -5.66
C MET A 82 5.05 -17.99 -4.35
N ALA A 83 4.35 -16.85 -4.35
CA ALA A 83 3.55 -16.44 -3.21
C ALA A 83 2.33 -17.36 -3.05
N THR A 84 2.00 -17.67 -1.81
CA THR A 84 0.91 -18.58 -1.43
C THR A 84 0.12 -18.00 -0.28
N ASP A 85 -1.08 -18.55 -0.03
CA ASP A 85 -1.96 -18.16 1.07
C ASP A 85 -2.31 -16.66 1.13
N GLY A 86 -2.32 -16.01 -0.04
CA GLY A 86 -2.69 -14.62 -0.19
C GLY A 86 -4.08 -14.34 0.39
N LYS A 87 -4.17 -13.39 1.32
CA LYS A 87 -5.41 -12.89 1.91
C LYS A 87 -5.40 -11.38 1.95
N TRP A 88 -6.56 -10.77 1.80
CA TRP A 88 -6.71 -9.34 2.01
C TRP A 88 -7.94 -9.03 2.85
N ASP A 89 -7.90 -7.87 3.49
CA ASP A 89 -8.97 -7.37 4.34
C ASP A 89 -8.98 -5.83 4.31
N ILE A 90 -10.14 -5.23 4.54
CA ILE A 90 -10.31 -3.78 4.59
C ILE A 90 -11.12 -3.39 5.82
N GLN A 91 -10.63 -2.40 6.56
CA GLN A 91 -11.31 -1.90 7.74
C GLN A 91 -11.07 -0.40 7.93
N GLN A 92 -12.02 0.28 8.57
CA GLN A 92 -11.84 1.65 9.01
C GLN A 92 -11.18 1.67 10.39
N VAL A 93 -10.15 2.49 10.57
CA VAL A 93 -9.38 2.58 11.82
C VAL A 93 -9.43 3.98 12.39
N THR A 94 -9.74 4.06 13.68
CA THR A 94 -9.70 5.27 14.50
C THR A 94 -8.80 5.01 15.69
N LEU A 95 -7.74 5.80 15.85
CA LEU A 95 -6.82 5.73 16.99
C LEU A 95 -6.84 7.08 17.72
N PRO A 96 -6.62 7.13 19.05
CA PRO A 96 -6.71 8.38 19.82
C PRO A 96 -5.84 9.52 19.30
N ASN A 97 -4.63 9.20 18.80
CA ASN A 97 -3.61 10.18 18.40
C ASN A 97 -3.22 10.02 16.93
N SER A 98 -4.14 9.58 16.06
CA SER A 98 -3.86 9.48 14.63
C SER A 98 -5.09 9.83 13.80
N PRO A 99 -4.93 10.45 12.63
CA PRO A 99 -6.07 10.71 11.77
C PRO A 99 -6.78 9.40 11.41
N LYS A 100 -8.11 9.46 11.40
CA LYS A 100 -8.96 8.37 10.92
C LYS A 100 -8.52 7.99 9.51
N HIS A 101 -8.42 6.69 9.25
CA HIS A 101 -8.01 6.19 7.94
C HIS A 101 -8.62 4.81 7.66
N THR A 102 -8.65 4.46 6.39
CA THR A 102 -8.96 3.10 5.95
C THR A 102 -7.66 2.31 5.87
N GLN A 103 -7.68 1.09 6.40
CA GLN A 103 -6.58 0.14 6.31
C GLN A 103 -6.94 -0.98 5.35
N VAL A 104 -6.04 -1.26 4.42
CA VAL A 104 -6.10 -2.44 3.55
C VAL A 104 -4.92 -3.32 3.92
N LYS A 105 -5.23 -4.48 4.47
CA LYS A 105 -4.24 -5.48 4.88
C LYS A 105 -4.10 -6.51 3.76
N VAL A 106 -2.86 -6.83 3.40
CA VAL A 106 -2.50 -7.90 2.47
C VAL A 106 -1.50 -8.82 3.16
N GLU A 107 -1.81 -10.11 3.25
CA GLU A 107 -1.00 -11.12 3.93
C GLU A 107 -0.73 -12.27 2.96
N TYR A 108 0.50 -12.78 2.94
CA TYR A 108 0.88 -13.92 2.12
C TYR A 108 2.15 -14.60 2.65
N SER A 109 2.39 -15.81 2.18
CA SER A 109 3.62 -16.57 2.42
C SER A 109 4.51 -16.55 1.19
N LEU A 110 5.81 -16.36 1.37
CA LEU A 110 6.83 -16.46 0.33
C LEU A 110 7.94 -17.38 0.83
N GLY A 111 7.78 -18.69 0.59
CA GLY A 111 8.64 -19.68 1.22
C GLY A 111 8.46 -19.68 2.75
N GLY A 112 9.57 -19.73 3.49
CA GLY A 112 9.60 -19.60 4.94
C GLY A 112 9.30 -18.19 5.51
N LEU A 113 9.00 -17.19 4.67
CA LEU A 113 8.59 -15.85 5.12
C LEU A 113 7.08 -15.70 5.13
N SER A 114 6.55 -15.16 6.22
CA SER A 114 5.21 -14.56 6.26
C SER A 114 5.34 -13.06 6.11
N ILE A 115 4.60 -12.50 5.16
CA ILE A 115 4.59 -11.07 4.83
C ILE A 115 3.21 -10.50 5.14
N LYS A 116 3.19 -9.32 5.76
CA LYS A 116 1.98 -8.52 5.93
C LYS A 116 2.27 -7.09 5.48
N LYS A 117 1.47 -6.59 4.54
CA LYS A 117 1.46 -5.18 4.11
C LYS A 117 0.18 -4.52 4.63
N ILE A 118 0.32 -3.35 5.26
CA ILE A 118 -0.81 -2.52 5.69
C ILE A 118 -0.75 -1.21 4.92
N TYR A 119 -1.67 -1.05 3.97
CA TYR A 119 -1.88 0.22 3.28
C TYR A 119 -2.80 1.10 4.12
N ARG A 120 -2.36 2.30 4.47
CA ARG A 120 -3.19 3.33 5.12
C ARG A 120 -3.60 4.36 4.08
N ILE A 121 -4.90 4.52 3.91
CA ILE A 121 -5.51 5.47 2.99
C ILE A 121 -6.27 6.51 3.81
N TYR A 122 -5.86 7.76 3.69
CA TYR A 122 -6.57 8.91 4.26
C TYR A 122 -7.47 9.50 3.19
N ASP A 123 -8.69 9.91 3.55
CA ASP A 123 -9.71 10.35 2.60
C ASP A 123 -9.25 11.54 1.75
N ASP A 124 -8.51 12.46 2.36
CA ASP A 124 -8.14 13.76 1.78
C ASP A 124 -6.65 13.87 1.38
N SER A 125 -5.98 12.73 1.16
CA SER A 125 -4.55 12.69 0.84
C SER A 125 -4.27 11.98 -0.48
N PRO A 126 -3.46 12.56 -1.41
CA PRO A 126 -3.05 11.89 -2.64
C PRO A 126 -1.88 10.91 -2.39
N ALA A 127 -1.87 10.21 -1.25
CA ALA A 127 -0.81 9.30 -0.87
C ALA A 127 -1.37 8.01 -0.24
N LEU A 128 -0.68 6.89 -0.52
CA LEU A 128 -0.93 5.60 0.10
C LEU A 128 0.29 5.24 0.94
N ALA A 129 0.17 5.32 2.27
CA ALA A 129 1.25 4.87 3.15
C ALA A 129 1.22 3.34 3.24
N CYS A 130 2.38 2.67 3.31
CA CYS A 130 2.46 1.23 3.41
C CYS A 130 3.45 0.82 4.51
N ASP A 131 2.96 0.06 5.50
CA ASP A 131 3.81 -0.60 6.48
C ASP A 131 4.03 -2.05 6.06
N ILE A 132 5.26 -2.54 6.12
CA ILE A 132 5.61 -3.91 5.75
C ILE A 132 6.17 -4.63 6.97
N TYR A 133 5.55 -5.75 7.33
CA TYR A 133 5.97 -6.61 8.42
C TYR A 133 6.45 -7.95 7.84
N LEU A 134 7.61 -8.40 8.29
CA LEU A 134 8.23 -9.65 7.88
C LEU A 134 8.42 -10.54 9.10
N LYS A 135 8.04 -11.82 8.99
CA LYS A 135 8.26 -12.83 10.03
C LYS A 135 8.81 -14.11 9.40
N GLY A 136 9.80 -14.72 10.04
CA GLY A 136 10.41 -15.97 9.58
C GLY A 136 11.74 -15.73 8.88
N LYS A 137 12.12 -16.63 7.99
CA LYS A 137 13.37 -16.56 7.22
C LYS A 137 13.09 -16.93 5.76
N PRO A 138 13.71 -16.24 4.79
CA PRO A 138 13.62 -16.66 3.40
C PRO A 138 14.27 -18.03 3.22
N ASP A 139 13.80 -18.79 2.24
CA ASP A 139 14.43 -20.07 1.89
C ASP A 139 15.79 -19.81 1.22
N ALA A 140 15.86 -18.72 0.46
CA ALA A 140 17.07 -18.26 -0.19
C ALA A 140 18.07 -17.64 0.81
N GLN A 141 19.32 -18.09 0.73
CA GLN A 141 20.44 -17.38 1.33
C GLN A 141 20.86 -16.25 0.40
N TRP A 142 20.80 -15.03 0.92
CA TRP A 142 21.18 -13.84 0.19
C TRP A 142 21.93 -12.92 1.15
N GLU A 143 23.24 -12.83 0.96
CA GLU A 143 24.10 -11.91 1.68
C GLU A 143 24.51 -10.82 0.69
N VAL A 144 24.16 -9.57 1.00
CA VAL A 144 24.82 -8.43 0.38
C VAL A 144 26.17 -8.33 1.06
N GLN A 145 27.25 -8.51 0.30
CA GLN A 145 28.59 -8.39 0.84
C GLN A 145 28.79 -6.96 1.34
N GLU A 146 28.97 -6.78 2.65
CA GLU A 146 29.24 -5.47 3.22
C GLU A 146 30.51 -4.88 2.57
N PRO A 147 30.49 -3.60 2.15
CA PRO A 147 31.68 -2.98 1.59
C PRO A 147 32.80 -3.01 2.63
N THR A 148 33.99 -3.42 2.21
CA THR A 148 35.19 -3.26 3.05
C THR A 148 35.49 -1.78 3.28
N LEU A 149 36.26 -1.43 4.32
CA LEU A 149 36.65 -0.04 4.62
C LEU A 149 37.26 0.70 3.42
N THR A 150 37.93 -0.01 2.51
CA THR A 150 38.52 0.56 1.28
C THR A 150 37.50 0.73 0.14
N GLN A 151 36.33 0.10 0.24
CA GLN A 151 35.21 0.18 -0.70
C GLN A 151 34.09 1.12 -0.21
N MET A 152 34.21 1.70 0.99
CA MET A 152 33.25 2.65 1.58
C MET A 152 33.22 4.04 0.93
N ASN A 153 33.91 4.26 -0.20
CA ASN A 153 33.66 5.46 -0.98
C ASN A 153 32.36 5.32 -1.78
N HIS A 154 31.65 6.41 -2.06
CA HIS A 154 30.35 6.37 -2.75
C HIS A 154 30.38 5.49 -4.01
N ALA A 155 31.43 5.58 -4.83
CA ALA A 155 31.57 4.79 -6.05
C ALA A 155 31.74 3.28 -5.80
N GLY A 156 32.46 2.90 -4.74
CA GLY A 156 32.67 1.52 -4.32
C GLY A 156 31.40 0.87 -3.82
N TYR A 157 30.60 1.58 -3.02
CA TYR A 157 29.27 1.15 -2.59
C TYR A 157 28.35 0.87 -3.78
N TRP A 158 28.24 1.82 -4.72
CA TRP A 158 27.42 1.63 -5.93
C TRP A 158 27.92 0.51 -6.84
N ASN A 159 29.24 0.24 -6.87
CA ASN A 159 29.78 -0.89 -7.63
C ASN A 159 29.48 -2.24 -6.99
N THR A 160 29.42 -2.35 -5.67
CA THR A 160 28.95 -3.57 -4.97
C THR A 160 27.47 -3.83 -5.26
N LEU A 161 26.68 -2.76 -5.40
CA LEU A 161 25.25 -2.83 -5.71
C LEU A 161 24.92 -3.00 -7.22
N LYS A 162 25.92 -3.00 -8.11
CA LYS A 162 25.69 -3.06 -9.58
C LYS A 162 24.98 -4.33 -10.03
N ASN A 163 25.12 -5.44 -9.30
CA ASN A 163 24.33 -6.63 -9.53
C ASN A 163 22.93 -6.42 -8.93
N LYS A 164 22.08 -5.68 -9.63
CA LYS A 164 20.68 -5.39 -9.23
C LYS A 164 19.86 -6.63 -8.85
N ASN A 165 20.29 -7.82 -9.30
CA ASN A 165 19.65 -9.10 -8.98
C ASN A 165 19.88 -9.56 -7.53
N ASP A 166 20.84 -8.96 -6.82
CA ASP A 166 21.20 -9.31 -5.44
C ASP A 166 20.63 -8.32 -4.40
N LEU A 167 19.83 -7.34 -4.82
CA LEU A 167 19.22 -6.35 -3.93
C LEU A 167 17.78 -6.71 -3.54
N PRO A 168 17.41 -6.53 -2.26
CA PRO A 168 16.02 -6.63 -1.86
C PRO A 168 15.23 -5.45 -2.40
N ILE A 169 13.96 -5.71 -2.70
CA ILE A 169 13.03 -4.65 -3.07
C ILE A 169 11.85 -4.78 -2.13
N LEU A 170 11.53 -3.70 -1.41
CA LEU A 170 10.37 -3.65 -0.51
C LEU A 170 9.11 -3.17 -1.24
N ASP A 171 9.28 -2.22 -2.16
CA ASP A 171 8.25 -1.71 -3.04
C ASP A 171 8.86 -1.29 -4.40
N ARG A 172 8.06 -1.32 -5.46
CA ARG A 172 8.48 -0.97 -6.82
C ARG A 172 7.43 -0.10 -7.51
N LEU A 173 7.90 0.98 -8.11
CA LEU A 173 7.15 1.76 -9.08
C LEU A 173 7.95 1.81 -10.39
N ALA A 174 7.49 1.10 -11.41
CA ALA A 174 8.18 1.02 -12.70
C ALA A 174 7.29 1.62 -13.79
N PHE A 175 7.26 2.94 -13.89
CA PHE A 175 6.49 3.65 -14.91
C PHE A 175 7.39 4.06 -16.08
N PRO A 176 6.86 4.13 -17.31
CA PRO A 176 7.62 4.56 -18.48
C PRO A 176 8.04 6.04 -18.38
N GLY A 177 8.98 6.42 -19.23
CA GLY A 177 9.52 7.79 -19.27
C GLY A 177 10.89 7.91 -18.60
N LYS A 178 11.59 9.00 -18.89
CA LYS A 178 12.98 9.25 -18.42
C LYS A 178 13.10 10.41 -17.44
N HIS A 179 11.98 11.08 -17.11
CA HIS A 179 11.96 12.31 -16.32
C HIS A 179 11.07 12.12 -15.11
N TRP A 180 11.57 11.35 -14.14
CA TRP A 180 10.97 11.24 -12.82
C TRP A 180 11.80 12.10 -11.87
N ASP A 181 11.14 13.05 -11.21
CA ASP A 181 11.72 13.77 -10.08
C ASP A 181 11.26 13.07 -8.80
N ILE A 182 12.21 12.64 -7.98
CA ILE A 182 11.97 11.79 -6.82
C ILE A 182 12.68 12.40 -5.62
N THR A 183 11.90 12.71 -4.59
CA THR A 183 12.42 13.16 -3.30
C THR A 183 12.26 12.01 -2.29
N ALA A 184 13.38 11.53 -1.77
CA ALA A 184 13.39 10.64 -0.61
C ALA A 184 13.69 11.47 0.64
N VAL A 185 12.85 11.33 1.66
CA VAL A 185 13.01 11.99 2.96
C VAL A 185 13.03 10.92 4.04
N GLU A 186 14.08 10.93 4.86
CA GLU A 186 14.21 10.07 6.03
C GLU A 186 13.93 10.91 7.28
N PHE A 187 13.16 10.33 8.21
CA PHE A 187 12.86 10.96 9.49
C PHE A 187 13.53 10.13 10.58
N PHE A 188 14.18 10.81 11.52
CA PHE A 188 14.73 10.22 12.72
C PHE A 188 13.95 10.79 13.91
N ASP A 189 13.57 9.91 14.83
CA ASP A 189 13.15 10.37 16.14
C ASP A 189 14.37 11.00 16.84
N ALA A 190 14.16 12.14 17.51
CA ALA A 190 15.18 12.87 18.25
C ALA A 190 15.44 12.26 19.63
#